data_AF-A0A355WNC4-F1
#
_entry.id   AF-A0A355WNC4-F1
#
_cell.length_a   1.000
_cell.length_b   1.000
_cell.length_c   1.000
_cell.angle_alpha   90.00
_cell.angle_beta   90.00
_cell.angle_gamma   90.00
#
_symmetry.space_group_name_H-M   'P 1'
#
loop_
_entity.id
_entity.type
_entity.pdbx_description
1 polymer ?
#
loop_
_entity_poly.entity_id
_entity_poly.type
_entity_poly.pdbx_seq_one_letter_code
_entity_poly.pdbx_strand_id
1 'polypeptide(L)' 'MQSAIGRARSQIDPLDPARAQALHATLGLSGPTPVTGDPLPPFWHYIYFWEAQPPQDLGRDGHPKTGGFIP' A
#
# COMPACT_ATOMS: atom_id res chain seq x y z
N MET A 1 8.50 -5.53 21.82
CA MET A 1 8.24 -4.16 21.33
C MET A 1 9.47 -3.24 21.29
N GLN A 2 10.61 -3.54 21.94
CA GLN A 2 11.79 -2.65 21.93
C GLN A 2 12.73 -2.79 20.71
N SER A 3 12.59 -3.84 19.90
CA SER A 3 13.56 -4.19 18.85
C SER A 3 13.52 -3.33 17.58
N ALA A 4 12.44 -2.58 17.34
CA ALA A 4 12.29 -1.78 16.11
C ALA A 4 12.76 -0.32 16.25
N ILE A 5 13.01 0.15 17.48
CA ILE A 5 13.43 1.53 17.75
C ILE A 5 14.78 1.78 17.06
N GLY A 6 14.86 2.83 16.23
CA GLY A 6 16.07 3.21 15.50
C GLY A 6 16.27 2.52 14.14
N ARG A 7 15.33 1.68 13.71
CA ARG A 7 15.35 1.09 12.36
C ARG A 7 14.56 1.96 11.39
N ALA A 8 15.14 2.22 10.22
CA ALA A 8 14.48 2.92 9.12
C ALA A 8 14.52 2.04 7.86
N ARG A 9 13.46 2.14 7.05
CA ARG A 9 13.39 1.55 5.72
C ARG A 9 12.96 2.63 4.73
N SER A 10 13.53 2.59 3.53
CA SER A 10 13.09 3.43 2.41
C SER A 10 12.73 2.53 1.24
N GLN A 11 11.65 2.89 0.54
CA GLN A 11 11.27 2.28 -0.73
C GLN A 11 10.92 3.35 -1.76
N ILE A 12 11.02 2.98 -3.03
CA ILE A 12 10.66 3.83 -4.16
C ILE A 12 9.74 2.99 -5.04
N ASP A 13 8.54 3.49 -5.28
CA ASP A 13 7.53 2.80 -6.08
C ASP A 13 6.97 3.72 -7.16
N PRO A 14 6.66 3.18 -8.34
CA PRO A 14 5.99 3.94 -9.37
C PRO A 14 4.57 4.28 -8.93
N LEU A 15 4.14 5.51 -9.22
CA LEU A 15 2.74 5.92 -9.09
C LEU A 15 1.96 5.51 -10.34
N ASP A 16 1.70 4.20 -10.50
CA ASP A 16 0.91 3.69 -11.63
C ASP A 16 -0.59 3.97 -11.46
N PRO A 17 -1.33 4.20 -12.55
CA PRO A 17 -2.76 4.44 -12.47
C PRO A 17 -3.54 3.21 -11.99
N ALA A 18 -3.09 1.98 -12.26
CA ALA A 18 -3.87 0.78 -11.99
C ALA A 18 -4.20 0.61 -10.50
N ARG A 19 -3.28 0.97 -9.59
CA ARG A 19 -3.55 0.99 -8.15
C ARG A 19 -4.62 2.01 -7.75
N ALA A 20 -4.56 3.24 -8.25
CA ALA A 20 -5.61 4.23 -8.00
C ALA A 20 -6.97 3.77 -8.55
N GLN A 21 -6.98 3.16 -9.73
CA GLN A 21 -8.19 2.63 -10.35
C GLN A 21 -8.79 1.49 -9.53
N ALA A 22 -7.95 0.58 -9.03
CA ALA A 22 -8.36 -0.50 -8.14
C ALA A 22 -8.97 0.06 -6.85
N LEU A 23 -8.33 1.03 -6.19
CA LEU A 23 -8.87 1.64 -4.98
C LEU A 23 -10.19 2.38 -5.24
N HIS A 24 -10.29 3.11 -6.35
CA HIS A 24 -11.54 3.77 -6.77
C HIS A 24 -12.69 2.75 -6.87
N ALA A 25 -12.43 1.61 -7.51
CA ALA A 25 -13.41 0.52 -7.62
C ALA A 25 -13.72 -0.12 -6.26
N THR A 26 -12.71 -0.39 -5.43
CA THR A 26 -12.90 -0.96 -4.08
C THR A 26 -13.76 -0.07 -3.18
N LEU A 27 -13.62 1.24 -3.29
CA LEU A 27 -14.40 2.21 -2.52
C LEU A 27 -15.80 2.47 -3.11
N GLY A 28 -16.12 1.92 -4.28
CA GLY A 28 -17.43 2.10 -4.94
C GLY A 28 -17.71 3.56 -5.32
N LEU A 29 -16.67 4.32 -5.66
CA LEU A 29 -16.81 5.74 -5.95
C LEU A 29 -17.51 5.97 -7.29
N SER A 30 -18.32 7.04 -7.33
CA SER A 30 -18.98 7.51 -8.55
C SER A 30 -18.08 8.46 -9.32
N GLY A 31 -18.28 8.54 -10.64
CA GLY A 31 -17.55 9.45 -11.52
C GLY A 31 -16.48 8.76 -12.36
N PRO A 32 -15.64 9.53 -13.06
CA PRO A 32 -14.59 8.98 -13.90
C PRO A 32 -13.50 8.33 -13.05
N THR A 33 -13.10 7.13 -13.47
CA THR A 33 -11.95 6.42 -12.92
C THR A 33 -10.66 7.23 -13.12
N PRO A 34 -9.77 7.33 -12.11
CA PRO A 34 -8.52 8.09 -12.21
C PRO A 34 -7.61 7.63 -13.35
N VAL A 35 -6.95 8.58 -14.01
CA VAL A 35 -5.98 8.32 -15.09
C VAL A 35 -4.63 8.99 -14.82
N THR A 36 -3.63 8.65 -15.62
CA THR A 36 -2.30 9.28 -15.53
C THR A 36 -2.40 10.79 -15.75
N GLY A 37 -1.79 11.56 -14.84
CA GLY A 37 -1.81 13.03 -14.85
C GLY A 37 -2.82 13.64 -13.88
N ASP A 38 -3.80 12.86 -13.42
CA ASP A 38 -4.74 13.32 -12.39
C ASP A 38 -4.04 13.47 -11.03
N PRO A 39 -4.47 14.45 -10.20
CA PRO A 39 -4.00 14.53 -8.83
C PRO A 39 -4.53 13.34 -8.02
N LEU A 40 -3.65 12.75 -7.20
CA LEU A 40 -4.03 11.67 -6.32
C LEU A 40 -4.89 12.22 -5.14
N PRO A 41 -6.05 11.62 -4.82
CA PRO A 41 -6.85 12.05 -3.69
C PRO A 41 -6.11 11.92 -2.34
N PRO A 42 -6.51 12.68 -1.30
CA PRO A 42 -5.89 12.61 0.01
C PRO A 42 -5.85 11.18 0.57
N PHE A 43 -4.70 10.80 1.15
CA PHE A 43 -4.43 9.47 1.74
C PHE A 43 -4.37 8.28 0.77
N TRP A 44 -4.61 8.47 -0.53
CA TRP A 44 -4.53 7.36 -1.48
C TRP A 44 -3.10 6.90 -1.78
N HIS A 45 -2.08 7.64 -1.35
CA HIS A 45 -0.69 7.24 -1.54
C HIS A 45 -0.31 5.98 -0.75
N TYR A 46 -1.06 5.63 0.31
CA TYR A 46 -0.76 4.46 1.13
C TYR A 46 -0.84 3.12 0.38
N ILE A 47 -1.66 3.01 -0.66
CA ILE A 47 -1.78 1.75 -1.44
C ILE A 47 -0.57 1.48 -2.35
N TYR A 48 0.35 2.44 -2.49
CA TYR A 48 1.51 2.32 -3.38
C TYR A 48 2.72 1.70 -2.69
N PHE A 49 2.75 1.70 -1.35
CA PHE A 49 3.90 1.26 -0.56
C PHE A 49 3.65 -0.11 0.10
N TRP A 50 3.32 -1.11 -0.71
CA TRP A 50 3.15 -2.48 -0.23
C TRP A 50 4.40 -3.33 -0.45
N GLU A 51 4.55 -4.36 0.38
CA GLU A 51 5.56 -5.40 0.20
C GLU A 51 4.83 -6.72 -0.03
N ALA A 52 4.67 -7.11 -1.29
CA ALA A 52 4.05 -8.37 -1.64
C ALA A 52 4.91 -9.54 -1.15
N GLN A 53 4.31 -10.43 -0.36
CA GLN A 53 4.94 -11.62 0.20
C GLN A 53 4.11 -12.86 -0.16
N PRO A 54 4.73 -14.04 -0.30
CA PRO A 54 3.99 -15.25 -0.57
C PRO A 54 3.17 -15.67 0.67
N PRO A 55 2.08 -16.45 0.51
CA PRO A 55 1.15 -16.74 1.61
C PRO A 55 1.78 -17.37 2.85
N GLN A 56 2.86 -18.16 2.71
CA GLN A 56 3.55 -18.78 3.84
C GLN A 56 4.22 -17.77 4.79
N ASP A 57 4.53 -16.56 4.29
CA ASP A 57 5.20 -15.49 5.02
C ASP A 57 4.21 -14.47 5.59
N LEU A 58 2.91 -14.65 5.34
CA LEU A 58 1.83 -13.79 5.80
C LEU A 58 1.12 -14.37 7.04
N GLY A 59 0.67 -13.46 7.90
CA GLY A 59 -0.26 -13.73 8.99
C GLY A 59 -1.70 -13.87 8.47
N ARG A 60 -2.62 -14.22 9.37
CA ARG A 60 -4.05 -14.39 9.03
C ARG A 60 -4.70 -13.10 8.51
N ASP A 61 -4.16 -11.95 8.90
CA ASP A 61 -4.60 -10.61 8.50
C ASP A 61 -3.92 -10.09 7.23
N GLY A 62 -3.01 -10.88 6.64
CA GLY A 62 -2.25 -10.49 5.46
C GLY A 62 -1.02 -9.63 5.74
N HIS A 63 -0.70 -9.32 7.01
CA HIS A 63 0.56 -8.66 7.36
C HIS A 63 1.72 -9.68 7.42
N PRO A 64 2.98 -9.24 7.29
CA PRO A 64 4.13 -10.13 7.47
C PRO A 64 4.11 -10.84 8.84
N LYS A 65 4.20 -12.17 8.82
CA LYS A 65 4.01 -13.04 10.00
C LYS A 65 5.01 -12.79 11.12
N THR A 66 6.24 -12.41 10.79
CA THR A 66 7.33 -12.24 11.76
C THR A 66 7.34 -10.89 12.47
N GLY A 67 6.34 -10.03 12.24
CA GLY A 67 6.20 -8.76 12.97
C GLY A 67 7.39 -7.84 12.74
N GLY A 68 7.73 -7.63 11.46
CA GLY A 68 8.84 -6.79 11.04
C GLY A 68 8.55 -5.31 11.21
N PHE A 69 8.64 -4.56 10.11
CA PHE A 69 8.31 -3.14 10.11
C PHE A 69 6.78 -2.97 10.05
N ILE A 70 6.22 -2.32 11.06
CA ILE A 70 4.83 -1.84 11.05
C ILE A 70 4.93 -0.33 10.76
N PRO A 71 4.40 0.17 9.64
CA PRO A 71 4.40 1.61 9.31
C PRO A 71 3.67 2.47 10.34
#